data_AF-A0A9P1P9X9-F1
#
_entry.id   AF-A0A9P1P9X9-F1
#
_cell.length_a   1.000
_cell.length_b   1.000
_cell.length_c   1.000
_cell.angle_alpha   90.00
_cell.angle_beta   90.00
_cell.angle_gamma   90.00
#
_symmetry.space_group_name_H-M   'P 1'
#
loop_
_entity.id
_entity.type
_entity.pdbx_description
1 polymer ?
#
loop_
_entity_poly.entity_id
_entity_poly.type
_entity_poly.pdbx_seq_one_letter_code
_entity_poly.pdbx_strand_id
1 'polypeptide(L)'
;MDENEKSFYLIYRGNIEEALRKNNVDKYIILNDKLAAIYVPSDFDELVLDTIKEVEWWSGSDPMSSLIEITDNVQNGETITDAAGTNYIETNPYINLSGKGILIAVIDSGVNYLHKDLINGDNTSKILYLWDQESDKKNPPEGMIFGSEYTREEINQAILENNSSLSEDKIGTGTTVCGILVGQGNINRNYRGIAPDADLIVVKVRSRNGYYYPGKVSYTVSDFLAAITYVINIARKELKPIIINLTLGTKSDIRVEASILETYQALERSGVVVISGAGNEGNTDIHYSNNIKGENAYMDVLFQSGENNNLDITLSGTGPDKISIQIISPSGDVSQSVVYTPDDQIYTGQFYIEKTFYRIVNRFPWLETGEQALEINLRDIKPGVWTLRLRPEFIINGNFDVYLPNKNIISADARFLDSKSTGTITQMALSRRVMTIGCYNGKTNSLWIGSSKGSYDNYKIMPDIIAPGVDIISTYINGDYITSTGSGVSSSVVCGVMALIMEYLERESRVPKLSLFTEALRTYLMLGSSREEIYSYPNISQGYGVLNLRNTFRQIARNL
;
A
#
# COMPACT_ATOMS: atom_id res chain seq x y z
N MET A 1 11.41 -6.49 -11.60
CA MET A 1 11.11 -7.91 -11.88
C MET A 1 11.43 -8.18 -13.34
N ASP A 2 11.94 -9.37 -13.71
CA ASP A 2 12.17 -9.73 -15.12
C ASP A 2 10.83 -9.68 -15.88
N GLU A 3 10.82 -9.13 -17.10
CA GLU A 3 9.63 -9.04 -17.94
C GLU A 3 9.04 -10.41 -18.27
N ASN A 4 9.87 -11.46 -18.22
CA ASN A 4 9.51 -12.86 -18.49
C ASN A 4 9.14 -13.66 -17.23
N GLU A 5 9.01 -13.01 -16.08
CA GLU A 5 8.62 -13.66 -14.82
C GLU A 5 7.23 -13.18 -14.38
N LYS A 6 6.46 -14.07 -13.76
CA LYS A 6 5.26 -13.75 -12.98
C LYS A 6 5.38 -14.37 -11.59
N SER A 7 4.65 -13.83 -10.63
CA SER A 7 4.71 -14.29 -9.25
C SER A 7 3.34 -14.54 -8.68
N PHE A 8 3.29 -15.49 -7.76
CA PHE A 8 2.09 -15.86 -7.02
C PHE A 8 2.41 -15.84 -5.53
N TYR A 9 1.39 -15.63 -4.72
CA TYR A 9 1.46 -15.88 -3.29
C TYR A 9 0.44 -16.95 -2.94
N LEU A 10 0.82 -17.83 -2.02
CA LEU A 10 0.08 -19.04 -1.71
C LEU A 10 -0.01 -19.30 -0.21
N ILE A 11 -1.19 -19.71 0.23
CA ILE A 11 -1.42 -20.23 1.57
C ILE A 11 -1.16 -21.72 1.54
N TYR A 12 -0.36 -22.21 2.50
CA TYR A 12 0.08 -23.59 2.52
C TYR A 12 -0.02 -24.23 3.91
N ARG A 13 0.05 -25.56 3.91
CA ARG A 13 0.26 -26.39 5.09
C ARG A 13 1.32 -27.45 4.85
N GLY A 14 1.94 -27.93 5.92
CA GLY A 14 2.95 -28.99 5.83
C GLY A 14 4.25 -28.52 5.18
N ASN A 15 4.96 -29.42 4.51
CA ASN A 15 6.27 -29.14 3.92
C ASN A 15 6.13 -28.62 2.48
N ILE A 16 5.76 -27.35 2.35
CA ILE A 16 5.56 -26.70 1.04
C ILE A 16 6.83 -26.68 0.19
N GLU A 17 8.01 -26.56 0.80
CA GLU A 17 9.28 -26.51 0.09
C GLU A 17 9.55 -27.78 -0.73
N GLU A 18 9.33 -28.94 -0.11
CA GLU A 18 9.47 -30.23 -0.79
C GLU A 18 8.42 -30.40 -1.89
N ALA A 19 7.20 -29.92 -1.65
CA ALA A 19 6.11 -30.00 -2.61
C ALA A 19 6.36 -29.12 -3.86
N LEU A 20 6.84 -27.89 -3.68
CA LEU A 20 7.19 -26.97 -4.76
C LEU A 20 8.33 -27.53 -5.62
N ARG A 21 9.40 -28.04 -5.00
CA ARG A 21 10.53 -28.66 -5.73
C ARG A 21 10.11 -29.88 -6.54
N LYS A 22 9.21 -30.72 -6.02
CA LYS A 22 8.66 -31.88 -6.76
C LYS A 22 7.87 -31.46 -8.01
N ASN A 23 7.34 -30.24 -8.03
CA ASN A 23 6.57 -29.68 -9.14
C ASN A 23 7.38 -28.68 -9.98
N ASN A 24 8.72 -28.72 -9.90
CA ASN A 24 9.64 -27.83 -10.64
C ASN A 24 9.43 -26.33 -10.36
N VAL A 25 8.98 -25.98 -9.15
CA VAL A 25 8.90 -24.59 -8.68
C VAL A 25 10.08 -24.34 -7.73
N ASP A 26 11.21 -23.92 -8.31
CA ASP A 26 12.48 -23.80 -7.58
C ASP A 26 12.73 -22.41 -6.95
N LYS A 27 12.08 -21.37 -7.46
CA LYS A 27 12.22 -20.01 -6.94
C LYS A 27 11.03 -19.66 -6.04
N TYR A 28 11.24 -19.76 -4.73
CA TYR A 28 10.23 -19.45 -3.74
C TYR A 28 10.83 -18.76 -2.52
N ILE A 29 9.99 -18.01 -1.80
CA ILE A 29 10.30 -17.39 -0.51
C ILE A 29 9.23 -17.84 0.48
N ILE A 30 9.66 -18.44 1.60
CA ILE A 30 8.76 -18.73 2.72
C ILE A 30 8.63 -17.45 3.56
N LEU A 31 7.44 -16.85 3.54
CA LEU A 31 7.18 -15.55 4.16
C LEU A 31 6.81 -15.69 5.64
N ASN A 32 6.00 -16.70 5.95
CA ASN A 32 5.68 -17.10 7.32
C ASN A 32 5.26 -18.59 7.35
N ASP A 33 4.72 -19.04 8.47
CA ASP A 33 4.26 -20.42 8.71
C ASP A 33 3.04 -20.83 7.87
N LYS A 34 2.39 -19.89 7.18
CA LYS A 34 1.20 -20.11 6.35
C LYS A 34 1.34 -19.59 4.93
N LEU A 35 2.26 -18.68 4.66
CA LEU A 35 2.34 -17.92 3.42
C LEU A 35 3.70 -18.11 2.75
N ALA A 36 3.67 -18.35 1.44
CA ALA A 36 4.86 -18.33 0.59
C ALA A 36 4.62 -17.51 -0.68
N ALA A 37 5.69 -17.00 -1.27
CA ALA A 37 5.69 -16.39 -2.59
C ALA A 37 6.51 -17.26 -3.55
N ILE A 38 6.04 -17.42 -4.78
CA ILE A 38 6.74 -18.14 -5.85
C ILE A 38 6.96 -17.23 -7.05
N TYR A 39 8.04 -17.51 -7.77
CA TYR A 39 8.50 -16.73 -8.91
C TYR A 39 8.73 -17.68 -10.08
N VAL A 40 7.90 -17.57 -11.10
CA VAL A 40 7.84 -18.56 -12.18
C VAL A 40 7.91 -17.88 -13.54
N PRO A 41 8.36 -18.58 -14.59
CA PRO A 41 8.29 -18.07 -15.95
C PRO A 41 6.89 -17.60 -16.36
N SER A 42 6.80 -16.65 -17.28
CA SER A 42 5.53 -16.09 -17.75
C SER A 42 4.59 -17.13 -18.38
N ASP A 43 5.15 -18.20 -18.96
CA ASP A 43 4.47 -19.34 -19.56
C ASP A 43 4.12 -20.47 -18.57
N PHE A 44 4.42 -20.31 -17.27
CA PHE A 44 4.08 -21.28 -16.24
C PHE A 44 2.56 -21.55 -16.19
N ASP A 45 2.19 -22.84 -16.17
CA ASP A 45 0.80 -23.25 -15.99
C ASP A 45 0.41 -23.18 -14.51
N GLU A 46 -0.42 -22.19 -14.17
CA GLU A 46 -0.86 -21.92 -12.81
C GLU A 46 -1.79 -23.01 -12.24
N LEU A 47 -2.46 -23.79 -13.09
CA LEU A 47 -3.34 -24.89 -12.65
C LEU A 47 -2.56 -26.03 -11.99
N VAL A 48 -1.24 -26.09 -12.17
CA VAL A 48 -0.37 -27.02 -11.43
C VAL A 48 -0.51 -26.78 -9.92
N LEU A 49 -0.73 -25.53 -9.48
CA LEU A 49 -0.84 -25.19 -8.05
C LEU A 49 -2.04 -25.86 -7.39
N ASP A 50 -3.14 -26.07 -8.11
CA ASP A 50 -4.34 -26.78 -7.61
C ASP A 50 -4.09 -28.28 -7.36
N THR A 51 -3.04 -28.83 -7.97
CA THR A 51 -2.67 -30.24 -7.83
C THR A 51 -1.75 -30.51 -6.64
N ILE A 52 -1.17 -29.45 -6.05
CA ILE A 52 -0.23 -29.56 -4.93
C ILE A 52 -1.01 -29.62 -3.62
N LYS A 53 -1.02 -30.78 -2.95
CA LYS A 53 -1.80 -31.03 -1.73
C LYS A 53 -1.50 -30.06 -0.57
N GLU A 54 -0.26 -29.58 -0.51
CA GLU A 54 0.23 -28.62 0.48
C GLU A 54 -0.28 -27.19 0.22
N VAL A 55 -0.65 -26.85 -1.02
CA VAL A 55 -1.24 -25.56 -1.38
C VAL A 55 -2.72 -25.59 -1.03
N GLU A 56 -3.15 -24.71 -0.13
CA GLU A 56 -4.56 -24.57 0.25
C GLU A 56 -5.26 -23.48 -0.56
N TRP A 57 -4.51 -22.47 -1.00
CA TRP A 57 -5.01 -21.37 -1.82
C TRP A 57 -3.85 -20.65 -2.50
N TRP A 58 -4.08 -20.05 -3.67
CA TRP A 58 -3.11 -19.23 -4.37
C TRP A 58 -3.77 -18.08 -5.14
N SER A 59 -3.01 -17.01 -5.35
CA SER A 59 -3.38 -15.93 -6.26
C SER A 59 -2.17 -15.39 -7.00
N GLY A 60 -2.41 -14.90 -8.21
CA GLY A 60 -1.44 -14.07 -8.92
C GLY A 60 -1.15 -12.81 -8.09
N SER A 61 0.09 -12.33 -8.17
CA SER A 61 0.48 -11.11 -7.46
C SER A 61 -0.04 -9.88 -8.20
N ASP A 62 -0.95 -9.15 -7.57
CA ASP A 62 -1.45 -7.88 -8.10
C ASP A 62 -0.33 -6.82 -8.17
N PRO A 63 -0.42 -5.86 -9.11
CA PRO A 63 0.45 -4.71 -9.12
C PRO A 63 0.12 -3.75 -7.98
N MET A 64 1.15 -3.10 -7.47
CA MET A 64 1.09 -2.02 -6.49
C MET A 64 1.63 -0.73 -7.11
N SER A 65 1.23 0.41 -6.57
CA SER A 65 1.72 1.72 -7.00
C SER A 65 1.89 2.68 -5.83
N SER A 66 2.65 3.76 -6.07
CA SER A 66 2.93 4.78 -5.06
C SER A 66 1.65 5.48 -4.59
N LEU A 67 1.55 5.71 -3.28
CA LEU A 67 0.56 6.57 -2.65
C LEU A 67 1.05 8.03 -2.51
N ILE A 68 2.13 8.37 -3.23
CA ILE A 68 2.81 9.66 -3.21
C ILE A 68 3.01 10.15 -4.65
N GLU A 69 2.63 11.40 -4.88
CA GLU A 69 2.87 12.17 -6.10
C GLU A 69 3.89 13.27 -5.80
N ILE A 70 4.91 13.40 -6.65
CA ILE A 70 5.90 14.49 -6.55
C ILE A 70 5.34 15.72 -7.26
N THR A 71 5.28 16.88 -6.58
CA THR A 71 4.56 18.07 -7.06
C THR A 71 5.43 19.30 -7.35
N ASP A 72 6.74 19.25 -7.06
CA ASP A 72 7.74 20.31 -7.35
C ASP A 72 7.27 21.75 -7.11
N ASN A 73 6.77 22.02 -5.90
CA ASN A 73 6.14 23.28 -5.48
C ASN A 73 6.75 23.82 -4.17
N VAL A 74 8.08 23.69 -4.01
CA VAL A 74 8.79 24.04 -2.75
C VAL A 74 8.52 25.49 -2.30
N GLN A 75 8.36 26.42 -3.24
CA GLN A 75 8.10 27.83 -2.92
C GLN A 75 6.79 28.05 -2.14
N ASN A 76 5.78 27.21 -2.38
CA ASN A 76 4.49 27.27 -1.70
C ASN A 76 4.25 26.03 -0.82
N GLY A 77 5.27 25.21 -0.59
CA GLY A 77 5.16 23.96 0.13
C GLY A 77 4.93 24.18 1.63
N GLU A 78 4.35 23.18 2.28
CA GLU A 78 4.19 23.16 3.74
C GLU A 78 5.38 22.44 4.37
N THR A 79 5.91 22.98 5.47
CA THR A 79 7.03 22.33 6.18
C THR A 79 6.55 21.10 6.94
N ILE A 80 7.42 20.12 7.13
CA ILE A 80 7.13 18.93 7.93
C ILE A 80 6.76 19.31 9.39
N THR A 81 7.44 20.31 9.96
CA THR A 81 7.20 20.78 11.32
C THR A 81 5.78 21.34 11.50
N ASP A 82 5.31 22.11 10.53
CA ASP A 82 3.95 22.69 10.56
C ASP A 82 2.89 21.59 10.33
N ALA A 83 3.11 20.74 9.32
CA ALA A 83 2.24 19.62 8.99
C ALA A 83 2.04 18.63 10.15
N ALA A 84 3.11 18.31 10.88
CA ALA A 84 3.05 17.37 12.01
C ALA A 84 2.69 18.05 13.34
N GLY A 85 2.77 19.39 13.42
CA GLY A 85 2.62 20.14 14.66
C GLY A 85 3.75 19.89 15.68
N THR A 86 4.95 19.52 15.22
CA THR A 86 6.10 19.16 16.09
C THR A 86 6.71 20.36 16.82
N ASN A 87 6.41 21.59 16.41
CA ASN A 87 6.74 22.82 17.15
C ASN A 87 6.37 22.70 18.65
N TYR A 88 5.32 21.97 19.00
CA TYR A 88 4.93 21.70 20.39
C TYR A 88 5.98 20.94 21.21
N ILE A 89 6.71 20.02 20.58
CA ILE A 89 7.79 19.23 21.20
C ILE A 89 9.05 20.08 21.27
N GLU A 90 9.40 20.71 20.15
CA GLU A 90 10.67 21.40 19.95
C GLU A 90 10.83 22.66 20.82
N THR A 91 9.72 23.35 21.10
CA THR A 91 9.71 24.57 21.92
C THR A 91 9.44 24.31 23.39
N ASN A 92 9.17 23.06 23.79
CA ASN A 92 8.81 22.72 25.15
C ASN A 92 10.03 22.19 25.93
N PRO A 93 10.54 22.93 26.93
CA PRO A 93 11.75 22.52 27.66
C PRO A 93 11.58 21.26 28.50
N TYR A 94 10.34 20.78 28.70
CA TYR A 94 10.03 19.60 29.51
C TYR A 94 9.78 18.34 28.65
N ILE A 95 9.76 18.45 27.31
CA ILE A 95 9.58 17.32 26.42
C ILE A 95 10.84 17.16 25.58
N ASN A 96 11.56 16.05 25.79
CA ASN A 96 12.75 15.72 25.02
C ASN A 96 12.53 14.40 24.27
N LEU A 97 11.78 14.46 23.17
CA LEU A 97 11.45 13.33 22.31
C LEU A 97 12.04 13.55 20.92
N SER A 98 12.61 12.49 20.35
CA SER A 98 13.25 12.52 19.04
C SER A 98 13.04 11.23 18.22
N GLY A 99 12.25 10.28 18.72
CA GLY A 99 12.02 8.96 18.13
C GLY A 99 13.10 7.94 18.50
N LYS A 100 13.98 8.27 19.45
CA LYS A 100 15.12 7.45 19.82
C LYS A 100 14.69 6.06 20.29
N GLY A 101 15.27 5.03 19.69
CA GLY A 101 15.00 3.63 20.02
C GLY A 101 13.90 2.98 19.20
N ILE A 102 13.20 3.75 18.36
CA ILE A 102 12.16 3.26 17.45
C ILE A 102 12.75 2.98 16.07
N LEU A 103 12.40 1.83 15.48
CA LEU A 103 12.68 1.51 14.09
C LEU A 103 11.51 2.00 13.21
N ILE A 104 11.81 2.56 12.05
CA ILE A 104 10.79 2.88 11.04
C ILE A 104 11.16 2.22 9.71
N ALA A 105 10.28 1.34 9.22
CA ALA A 105 10.44 0.69 7.94
C ALA A 105 9.81 1.52 6.81
N VAL A 106 10.59 1.73 5.75
CA VAL A 106 10.20 2.39 4.50
C VAL A 106 10.31 1.36 3.38
N ILE A 107 9.17 0.96 2.83
CA ILE A 107 9.08 -0.02 1.75
C ILE A 107 8.59 0.72 0.50
N ASP A 108 9.51 1.18 -0.33
CA ASP A 108 9.24 2.15 -1.41
C ASP A 108 10.29 2.03 -2.55
N SER A 109 10.61 3.13 -3.23
CA SER A 109 11.55 3.22 -4.35
C SER A 109 13.04 3.17 -3.98
N GLY A 110 13.35 3.10 -2.68
CA GLY A 110 14.70 3.17 -2.13
C GLY A 110 14.99 4.49 -1.43
N VAL A 111 16.26 4.87 -1.34
CA VAL A 111 16.68 6.11 -0.67
C VAL A 111 18.01 6.62 -1.25
N ASN A 112 18.14 7.94 -1.38
CA ASN A 112 19.43 8.60 -1.52
C ASN A 112 20.12 8.70 -0.14
N TYR A 113 20.86 7.66 0.24
CA TYR A 113 21.56 7.60 1.53
C TYR A 113 22.72 8.61 1.68
N LEU A 114 23.16 9.24 0.59
CA LEU A 114 24.16 10.31 0.62
C LEU A 114 23.55 11.70 0.85
N HIS A 115 22.22 11.81 0.89
CA HIS A 115 21.57 13.07 1.20
C HIS A 115 22.00 13.56 2.59
N LYS A 116 22.49 14.80 2.70
CA LYS A 116 23.09 15.32 3.95
C LYS A 116 22.15 15.25 5.15
N ASP A 117 20.85 15.40 4.93
CA ASP A 117 19.83 15.28 5.99
C ASP A 117 19.61 13.85 6.50
N LEU A 118 20.16 12.82 5.84
CA LEU A 118 20.10 11.42 6.27
C LEU A 118 21.43 10.95 6.89
N ILE A 119 22.32 11.90 7.17
CA ILE A 119 23.63 11.69 7.81
C ILE A 119 23.62 12.37 9.18
N ASN A 120 24.01 11.62 10.22
CA ASN A 120 24.18 12.09 11.58
C ASN A 120 25.33 13.12 11.70
N GLY A 121 25.33 13.88 12.80
CA GLY A 121 26.43 14.82 13.09
C GLY A 121 27.81 14.16 13.28
N ASP A 122 27.86 12.84 13.51
CA ASP A 122 29.09 12.04 13.58
C ASP A 122 29.46 11.36 12.24
N ASN A 123 28.82 11.76 11.14
CA ASN A 123 28.94 11.20 9.79
C ASN A 123 28.46 9.75 9.63
N THR A 124 27.69 9.21 10.58
CA THR A 124 27.04 7.91 10.41
C THR A 124 25.67 8.04 9.74
N SER A 125 25.20 6.98 9.09
CA SER A 125 23.90 6.94 8.43
C SER A 125 22.74 6.81 9.42
N LYS A 126 21.61 7.45 9.11
CA LYS A 126 20.31 7.17 9.76
C LYS A 126 19.74 5.81 9.38
N ILE A 127 20.19 5.23 8.27
CA ILE A 127 19.72 3.93 7.79
C ILE A 127 20.48 2.84 8.54
N LEU A 128 19.73 1.96 9.21
CA LEU A 128 20.28 0.82 9.93
C LEU A 128 20.51 -0.37 8.98
N TYR A 129 19.53 -0.64 8.12
CA TYR A 129 19.60 -1.65 7.07
C TYR A 129 18.95 -1.14 5.80
N LEU A 130 19.54 -1.50 4.65
CA LEU A 130 19.00 -1.24 3.33
C LEU A 130 18.96 -2.55 2.52
N TRP A 131 17.79 -2.95 2.05
CA TRP A 131 17.65 -4.04 1.10
C TRP A 131 17.25 -3.48 -0.26
N ASP A 132 18.16 -3.55 -1.25
CA ASP A 132 17.83 -3.28 -2.64
C ASP A 132 17.46 -4.58 -3.34
N GLN A 133 16.16 -4.80 -3.59
CA GLN A 133 15.66 -6.02 -4.21
C GLN A 133 16.07 -6.17 -5.68
N GLU A 134 16.51 -5.08 -6.33
CA GLU A 134 16.98 -5.09 -7.72
C GLU A 134 18.48 -5.30 -7.84
N SER A 135 19.22 -5.21 -6.74
CA SER A 135 20.68 -5.28 -6.73
C SER A 135 21.19 -6.71 -6.67
N ASP A 136 22.19 -7.03 -7.50
CA ASP A 136 22.90 -8.31 -7.58
C ASP A 136 24.34 -8.23 -7.04
N LYS A 137 24.68 -7.14 -6.35
CA LYS A 137 26.05 -6.85 -5.90
C LYS A 137 26.49 -7.68 -4.69
N LYS A 138 25.53 -8.12 -3.87
CA LYS A 138 25.74 -8.98 -2.71
C LYS A 138 24.71 -10.11 -2.69
N ASN A 139 24.91 -11.03 -1.75
CA ASN A 139 23.90 -12.02 -1.46
C ASN A 139 22.63 -11.36 -0.91
N PRO A 140 21.46 -11.95 -1.20
CA PRO A 140 20.19 -11.52 -0.62
C PRO A 140 20.19 -11.72 0.90
N PRO A 141 19.30 -11.01 1.63
CA PRO A 141 19.06 -11.28 3.05
C PRO A 141 18.71 -12.75 3.31
N GLU A 142 18.96 -13.22 4.54
CA GLU A 142 18.62 -14.59 4.92
C GLU A 142 17.14 -14.91 4.66
N GLY A 143 16.88 -16.04 4.00
CA GLY A 143 15.54 -16.48 3.60
C GLY A 143 14.99 -15.84 2.33
N MET A 144 15.71 -14.88 1.72
CA MET A 144 15.34 -14.23 0.46
C MET A 144 16.17 -14.79 -0.71
N ILE A 145 15.63 -14.70 -1.93
CA ILE A 145 16.27 -15.29 -3.13
C ILE A 145 16.81 -14.24 -4.13
N PHE A 146 16.63 -12.94 -3.86
CA PHE A 146 17.09 -11.85 -4.71
C PHE A 146 17.40 -10.57 -3.91
N GLY A 147 18.13 -9.67 -4.56
CA GLY A 147 18.52 -8.39 -3.98
C GLY A 147 19.82 -8.46 -3.20
N SER A 148 20.22 -7.32 -2.65
CA SER A 148 21.44 -7.13 -1.85
C SER A 148 21.11 -6.41 -0.55
N GLU A 149 21.58 -6.95 0.58
CA GLU A 149 21.47 -6.32 1.90
C GLU A 149 22.72 -5.48 2.20
N TYR A 150 22.52 -4.26 2.71
CA TYR A 150 23.58 -3.38 3.19
C TYR A 150 23.30 -2.96 4.63
N THR A 151 24.32 -3.09 5.46
CA THR A 151 24.32 -2.69 6.88
C THR A 151 24.70 -1.21 7.03
N ARG A 152 24.39 -0.61 8.18
CA ARG A 152 24.82 0.74 8.52
C ARG A 152 26.33 0.94 8.36
N GLU A 153 27.13 -0.05 8.75
CA GLU A 153 28.59 0.01 8.65
C GLU A 153 29.05 0.17 7.20
N GLU A 154 28.43 -0.54 6.27
CA GLU A 154 28.73 -0.44 4.84
C GLU A 154 28.24 0.89 4.26
N ILE A 155 27.06 1.36 4.68
CA ILE A 155 26.55 2.67 4.27
C ILE A 155 27.46 3.79 4.81
N ASN A 156 27.96 3.68 6.04
CA ASN A 156 28.92 4.62 6.61
C ASN A 156 30.21 4.68 5.79
N GLN A 157 30.73 3.52 5.39
CA GLN A 157 31.91 3.47 4.52
C GLN A 157 31.62 4.14 3.16
N ALA A 158 30.45 3.88 2.58
CA ALA A 158 30.04 4.52 1.34
C ALA A 158 29.84 6.04 1.48
N ILE A 159 29.35 6.53 2.63
CA ILE A 159 29.27 7.96 2.94
C ILE A 159 30.67 8.59 3.00
N LEU A 160 31.62 7.96 3.68
CA LEU A 160 33.00 8.44 3.79
C LEU A 160 33.68 8.52 2.41
N GLU A 161 33.38 7.57 1.53
CA GLU A 161 33.90 7.51 0.15
C GLU A 161 33.09 8.35 -0.85
N ASN A 162 31.98 8.96 -0.42
CA ASN A 162 30.99 9.60 -1.29
C ASN A 162 30.55 8.69 -2.46
N ASN A 163 30.36 7.41 -2.16
CA ASN A 163 30.04 6.35 -3.10
C ASN A 163 28.52 6.12 -3.12
N SER A 164 27.85 6.44 -4.21
CA SER A 164 26.39 6.25 -4.38
C SER A 164 26.00 4.87 -4.90
N SER A 165 26.97 3.98 -5.13
CA SER A 165 26.74 2.75 -5.88
C SER A 165 26.09 1.63 -5.09
N LEU A 166 25.90 1.72 -3.77
CA LEU A 166 25.26 0.60 -3.04
C LEU A 166 23.81 0.39 -3.52
N SER A 167 23.05 1.47 -3.61
CA SER A 167 21.65 1.50 -4.03
C SER A 167 21.28 2.91 -4.47
N GLU A 168 20.51 3.03 -5.54
CA GLU A 168 20.04 4.32 -6.07
C GLU A 168 18.51 4.37 -6.07
N ASP A 169 17.96 5.44 -5.50
CA ASP A 169 16.56 5.82 -5.67
C ASP A 169 16.39 6.63 -6.96
N LYS A 170 15.66 6.07 -7.93
CA LYS A 170 15.45 6.68 -9.25
C LYS A 170 14.10 7.39 -9.38
N ILE A 171 13.23 7.26 -8.39
CA ILE A 171 11.86 7.80 -8.40
C ILE A 171 11.74 8.95 -7.40
N GLY A 172 12.36 8.82 -6.23
CA GLY A 172 12.44 9.84 -5.20
C GLY A 172 11.37 9.78 -4.12
N THR A 173 10.32 8.98 -4.30
CA THR A 173 9.25 8.83 -3.30
C THR A 173 9.80 8.28 -1.98
N GLY A 174 10.67 7.27 -2.03
CA GLY A 174 11.30 6.71 -0.83
C GLY A 174 12.26 7.69 -0.14
N THR A 175 13.05 8.46 -0.90
CA THR A 175 13.90 9.52 -0.34
C THR A 175 13.06 10.60 0.36
N THR A 176 11.94 11.02 -0.23
CA THR A 176 11.01 11.99 0.37
C THR A 176 10.39 11.45 1.65
N VAL A 177 9.99 10.18 1.70
CA VAL A 177 9.48 9.53 2.92
C VAL A 177 10.55 9.54 4.03
N CYS A 178 11.79 9.16 3.70
CA CYS A 178 12.89 9.17 4.68
C CYS A 178 13.13 10.56 5.27
N GLY A 179 13.07 11.61 4.46
CA GLY A 179 13.20 12.99 4.93
C GLY A 179 12.09 13.43 5.88
N ILE A 180 10.82 13.10 5.58
CA ILE A 180 9.67 13.39 6.45
C ILE A 180 9.88 12.75 7.83
N LEU A 181 10.37 11.51 7.84
CA LEU A 181 10.53 10.73 9.06
C LEU A 181 11.71 11.22 9.90
N VAL A 182 12.92 11.27 9.34
CA VAL A 182 14.17 11.40 10.14
C VAL A 182 15.14 12.50 9.65
N GLY A 183 14.76 13.29 8.64
CA GLY A 183 15.61 14.31 8.06
C GLY A 183 16.19 15.27 9.11
N GLN A 184 17.51 15.48 9.10
CA GLN A 184 18.18 16.31 10.11
C GLN A 184 18.02 17.82 9.89
N GLY A 185 17.63 18.24 8.69
CA GLY A 185 17.66 19.66 8.30
C GLY A 185 19.08 20.22 8.29
N ASN A 186 20.05 19.41 7.83
CA ASN A 186 21.47 19.78 7.77
C ASN A 186 21.73 20.79 6.63
N ILE A 187 20.95 20.72 5.55
CA ILE A 187 20.98 21.72 4.47
C ILE A 187 20.10 22.92 4.83
N ASN A 188 18.84 22.66 5.22
CA ASN A 188 17.91 23.68 5.68
C ASN A 188 17.18 23.21 6.95
N ARG A 189 17.41 23.92 8.06
CA ARG A 189 16.86 23.56 9.38
C ARG A 189 15.34 23.59 9.43
N ASN A 190 14.68 24.35 8.55
CA ASN A 190 13.22 24.44 8.46
C ASN A 190 12.58 23.20 7.83
N TYR A 191 13.36 22.35 7.16
CA TYR A 191 12.87 21.16 6.45
C TYR A 191 13.28 19.86 7.16
N ARG A 192 13.46 19.93 8.48
CA ARG A 192 13.76 18.75 9.29
C ARG A 192 12.55 17.82 9.41
N GLY A 193 12.84 16.53 9.58
CA GLY A 193 11.87 15.48 9.83
C GLY A 193 11.34 15.48 11.26
N ILE A 194 10.40 14.57 11.51
CA ILE A 194 9.60 14.50 12.74
C ILE A 194 10.34 13.78 13.89
N ALA A 195 10.99 12.66 13.58
CA ALA A 195 11.62 11.75 14.52
C ALA A 195 13.12 11.59 14.18
N PRO A 196 13.92 12.66 14.38
CA PRO A 196 15.30 12.70 13.89
C PRO A 196 16.22 11.62 14.45
N ASP A 197 15.95 11.01 15.61
CA ASP A 197 16.80 9.97 16.21
C ASP A 197 16.22 8.55 16.07
N ALA A 198 15.16 8.38 15.28
CA ALA A 198 14.70 7.05 14.87
C ALA A 198 15.66 6.43 13.84
N ASP A 199 15.76 5.10 13.87
CA ASP A 199 16.58 4.34 12.93
C ASP A 199 15.70 3.88 11.75
N LEU A 200 16.18 4.03 10.50
CA LEU A 200 15.44 3.57 9.32
C LEU A 200 15.81 2.15 8.91
N ILE A 201 14.82 1.37 8.47
CA ILE A 201 15.01 0.16 7.65
C ILE A 201 14.41 0.45 6.29
N VAL A 202 15.21 0.45 5.23
CA VAL A 202 14.74 0.80 3.89
C VAL A 202 14.74 -0.45 3.01
N VAL A 203 13.63 -0.68 2.32
CA VAL A 203 13.53 -1.68 1.26
C VAL A 203 13.18 -0.97 -0.04
N LYS A 204 14.08 -1.07 -1.02
CA LYS A 204 13.79 -0.70 -2.40
C LYS A 204 13.13 -1.89 -3.08
N VAL A 205 11.83 -1.76 -3.33
CA VAL A 205 11.03 -2.83 -3.93
C VAL A 205 11.33 -2.93 -5.42
N ARG A 206 11.39 -4.14 -5.97
CA ARG A 206 11.59 -4.31 -7.43
C ARG A 206 10.47 -3.63 -8.20
N SER A 207 10.88 -2.78 -9.11
CA SER A 207 9.97 -2.07 -10.00
C SER A 207 9.69 -2.87 -11.28
N ARG A 208 8.57 -2.55 -11.91
CA ARG A 208 8.19 -2.97 -13.26
C ARG A 208 7.61 -1.78 -14.00
N ASN A 209 8.21 -1.46 -15.13
CA ASN A 209 7.73 -0.40 -16.02
C ASN A 209 6.73 -0.99 -17.03
N GLY A 210 5.65 -0.27 -17.32
CA GLY A 210 4.81 -0.59 -18.47
C GLY A 210 3.80 -1.72 -18.26
N TYR A 211 3.47 -2.08 -17.01
CA TYR A 211 2.55 -3.20 -16.74
C TYR A 211 1.18 -3.01 -17.43
N TYR A 212 0.55 -1.83 -17.24
CA TYR A 212 -0.67 -1.44 -17.94
C TYR A 212 -0.45 -0.37 -19.01
N TYR A 213 0.46 0.58 -18.74
CA TYR A 213 0.68 1.76 -19.57
C TYR A 213 2.18 2.09 -19.66
N PRO A 214 2.73 2.31 -20.88
CA PRO A 214 4.16 2.59 -21.07
C PRO A 214 4.67 3.77 -20.22
N GLY A 215 5.83 3.59 -19.58
CA GLY A 215 6.47 4.64 -18.78
C GLY A 215 5.93 4.78 -17.36
N LYS A 216 4.86 4.07 -16.97
CA LYS A 216 4.34 4.05 -15.60
C LYS A 216 4.97 2.91 -14.80
N VAL A 217 5.44 3.24 -13.61
CA VAL A 217 6.11 2.31 -12.70
C VAL A 217 5.10 1.68 -11.76
N SER A 218 5.22 0.36 -11.60
CA SER A 218 4.46 -0.46 -10.65
C SER A 218 5.41 -1.36 -9.86
N TYR A 219 4.92 -1.88 -8.74
CA TYR A 219 5.57 -2.88 -7.90
C TYR A 219 4.67 -4.12 -7.82
N THR A 220 5.09 -5.17 -7.13
CA THR A 220 4.34 -6.44 -7.08
C THR A 220 4.10 -6.89 -5.65
N VAL A 221 2.89 -7.41 -5.36
CA VAL A 221 2.50 -7.86 -4.01
C VAL A 221 3.47 -8.88 -3.41
N SER A 222 3.93 -9.89 -4.17
CA SER A 222 4.91 -10.88 -3.67
C SER A 222 6.17 -10.24 -3.09
N ASP A 223 6.70 -9.22 -3.78
CA ASP A 223 7.95 -8.54 -3.44
C ASP A 223 7.77 -7.64 -2.23
N PHE A 224 6.61 -6.99 -2.15
CA PHE A 224 6.17 -6.24 -0.98
C PHE A 224 6.00 -7.13 0.25
N LEU A 225 5.39 -8.31 0.12
CA LEU A 225 5.24 -9.26 1.24
C LEU A 225 6.60 -9.80 1.72
N ALA A 226 7.54 -10.04 0.80
CA ALA A 226 8.91 -10.35 1.16
C ALA A 226 9.58 -9.20 1.94
N ALA A 227 9.33 -7.95 1.55
CA ALA A 227 9.77 -6.76 2.30
C ALA A 227 9.20 -6.71 3.72
N ILE A 228 7.90 -6.99 3.89
CA ILE A 228 7.27 -7.07 5.23
C ILE A 228 7.94 -8.15 6.08
N THR A 229 8.19 -9.33 5.53
CA THR A 229 8.89 -10.42 6.21
C THR A 229 10.29 -9.99 6.67
N TYR A 230 11.04 -9.36 5.77
CA TYR A 230 12.38 -8.85 6.05
C TYR A 230 12.40 -7.84 7.21
N VAL A 231 11.57 -6.80 7.17
CA VAL A 231 11.60 -5.75 8.20
C VAL A 231 11.14 -6.26 9.58
N ILE A 232 10.21 -7.22 9.61
CA ILE A 232 9.81 -7.90 10.86
C ILE A 232 10.97 -8.72 11.43
N ASN A 233 11.72 -9.42 10.58
CA ASN A 233 12.88 -10.21 11.02
C ASN A 233 14.00 -9.31 11.56
N ILE A 234 14.27 -8.17 10.92
CA ILE A 234 15.21 -7.17 11.44
C ILE A 234 14.74 -6.61 12.79
N ALA A 235 13.47 -6.24 12.94
CA ALA A 235 12.96 -5.74 14.22
C ALA A 235 13.13 -6.77 15.36
N ARG A 236 12.90 -8.04 15.07
CA ARG A 236 13.14 -9.15 16.02
C ARG A 236 14.61 -9.31 16.37
N LYS A 237 15.50 -9.20 15.39
CA LYS A 237 16.96 -9.27 15.58
C LYS A 237 17.46 -8.11 16.47
N GLU A 238 16.97 -6.91 16.23
CA GLU A 238 17.37 -5.68 16.94
C GLU A 238 16.68 -5.50 18.30
N LEU A 239 15.64 -6.29 18.60
CA LEU A 239 14.83 -6.21 19.83
C LEU A 239 14.28 -4.80 20.09
N LYS A 240 13.88 -4.10 19.02
CA LYS A 240 13.32 -2.75 19.07
C LYS A 240 11.88 -2.74 18.51
N PRO A 241 11.02 -1.84 19.01
CA PRO A 241 9.73 -1.60 18.38
C PRO A 241 9.91 -1.05 16.96
N ILE A 242 8.96 -1.36 16.09
CA ILE A 242 8.97 -0.98 14.67
C ILE A 242 7.62 -0.41 14.23
N ILE A 243 7.71 0.65 13.43
CA ILE A 243 6.60 1.21 12.66
C ILE A 243 6.84 0.87 11.19
N ILE A 244 5.91 0.16 10.55
CA ILE A 244 5.95 -0.20 9.14
C ILE A 244 5.05 0.78 8.37
N ASN A 245 5.66 1.64 7.55
CA ASN A 245 4.95 2.62 6.75
C ASN A 245 4.63 2.05 5.36
N LEU A 246 3.34 1.91 5.05
CA LEU A 246 2.85 1.43 3.75
C LEU A 246 2.55 2.64 2.87
N THR A 247 3.52 2.99 2.03
CA THR A 247 3.44 4.07 1.03
C THR A 247 3.18 3.55 -0.38
N LEU A 248 3.08 2.23 -0.54
CA LEU A 248 2.63 1.55 -1.75
C LEU A 248 1.27 0.88 -1.48
N GLY A 249 0.36 0.96 -2.45
CA GLY A 249 -0.98 0.36 -2.36
C GLY A 249 -1.31 -0.48 -3.59
N THR A 250 -2.09 -1.55 -3.39
CA THR A 250 -2.77 -2.25 -4.48
C THR A 250 -4.00 -1.44 -4.93
N LYS A 251 -4.78 -1.98 -5.87
CA LYS A 251 -6.10 -1.45 -6.24
C LYS A 251 -7.00 -1.26 -5.00
N SER A 252 -7.97 -0.35 -5.13
CA SER A 252 -9.02 -0.19 -4.12
C SER A 252 -9.90 -1.43 -4.01
N ASP A 253 -10.45 -1.65 -2.82
CA ASP A 253 -11.39 -2.73 -2.54
C ASP A 253 -12.37 -2.28 -1.45
N ILE A 254 -13.42 -3.08 -1.22
CA ILE A 254 -14.41 -2.90 -0.17
C ILE A 254 -14.28 -3.95 0.94
N ARG A 255 -13.65 -5.10 0.64
CA ARG A 255 -13.61 -6.28 1.50
C ARG A 255 -12.57 -6.14 2.63
N VAL A 256 -13.05 -5.76 3.81
CA VAL A 256 -12.24 -5.56 5.03
C VAL A 256 -11.57 -6.85 5.53
N GLU A 257 -12.19 -8.00 5.30
CA GLU A 257 -11.82 -9.27 5.94
C GLU A 257 -10.91 -10.14 5.07
N ALA A 258 -10.48 -9.64 3.91
CA ALA A 258 -9.84 -10.41 2.84
C ALA A 258 -8.32 -10.12 2.65
N SER A 259 -7.64 -9.57 3.66
CA SER A 259 -6.26 -9.10 3.51
C SER A 259 -5.24 -10.19 3.82
N ILE A 260 -4.33 -10.46 2.87
CA ILE A 260 -3.23 -11.41 3.06
C ILE A 260 -2.29 -11.05 4.24
N LEU A 261 -2.32 -9.79 4.70
CA LEU A 261 -1.61 -9.34 5.90
C LEU A 261 -2.13 -10.02 7.18
N GLU A 262 -3.36 -10.56 7.17
CA GLU A 262 -3.93 -11.33 8.28
C GLU A 262 -3.17 -12.65 8.55
N THR A 263 -2.36 -13.12 7.59
CA THR A 263 -1.46 -14.26 7.81
C THR A 263 -0.29 -13.93 8.75
N TYR A 264 0.12 -12.66 8.86
CA TYR A 264 1.27 -12.24 9.67
C TYR A 264 0.88 -12.00 11.13
N GLN A 265 0.80 -13.06 11.94
CA GLN A 265 0.58 -12.95 13.39
C GLN A 265 1.58 -12.03 14.11
N ALA A 266 2.76 -11.84 13.52
CA ALA A 266 3.77 -10.92 14.02
C ALA A 266 3.28 -9.46 14.10
N LEU A 267 2.34 -9.05 13.25
CA LEU A 267 1.79 -7.70 13.21
C LEU A 267 0.84 -7.40 14.38
N GLU A 268 0.40 -8.42 15.13
CA GLU A 268 -0.41 -8.24 16.35
C GLU A 268 0.45 -8.10 17.60
N ARG A 269 1.77 -8.27 17.48
CA ARG A 269 2.66 -8.17 18.64
C ARG A 269 2.81 -6.72 19.08
N SER A 270 2.91 -6.54 20.38
CA SER A 270 3.25 -5.24 20.97
C SER A 270 4.56 -4.72 20.40
N GLY A 271 4.57 -3.42 20.07
CA GLY A 271 5.72 -2.74 19.47
C GLY A 271 5.83 -2.93 17.96
N VAL A 272 4.94 -3.67 17.30
CA VAL A 272 4.86 -3.75 15.84
C VAL A 272 3.61 -3.00 15.39
N VAL A 273 3.81 -1.87 14.70
CA VAL A 273 2.73 -0.99 14.27
C VAL A 273 2.75 -0.85 12.76
N VAL A 274 1.60 -1.03 12.09
CA VAL A 274 1.49 -0.84 10.65
C VAL A 274 0.60 0.36 10.35
N ILE A 275 1.09 1.29 9.55
CA ILE A 275 0.39 2.52 9.18
C ILE A 275 0.40 2.61 7.65
N SER A 276 -0.76 2.82 7.03
CA SER A 276 -0.91 2.93 5.59
C SER A 276 -1.58 4.24 5.19
N GLY A 277 -1.20 4.75 4.03
CA GLY A 277 -2.04 5.71 3.32
C GLY A 277 -3.38 5.06 2.94
N ALA A 278 -4.46 5.84 2.97
CA ALA A 278 -5.80 5.38 2.59
C ALA A 278 -5.93 5.04 1.10
N GLY A 279 -5.06 5.57 0.25
CA GLY A 279 -5.18 5.51 -1.21
C GLY A 279 -5.42 6.90 -1.81
N ASN A 280 -5.13 7.05 -3.09
CA ASN A 280 -5.21 8.33 -3.82
C ASN A 280 -6.32 8.34 -4.90
N GLU A 281 -7.34 7.49 -4.75
CA GLU A 281 -8.36 7.24 -5.78
C GLU A 281 -9.69 7.98 -5.51
N GLY A 282 -9.71 8.98 -4.62
CA GLY A 282 -10.92 9.68 -4.20
C GLY A 282 -11.62 10.49 -5.30
N ASN A 283 -10.91 10.81 -6.39
CA ASN A 283 -11.40 11.60 -7.53
C ASN A 283 -10.93 11.05 -8.89
N THR A 284 -10.56 9.77 -8.97
CA THR A 284 -9.91 9.20 -10.16
C THR A 284 -10.85 8.39 -11.06
N ASP A 285 -12.11 8.26 -10.66
CA ASP A 285 -13.17 7.54 -11.38
C ASP A 285 -12.86 6.05 -11.64
N ILE A 286 -12.03 5.42 -10.81
CA ILE A 286 -11.64 4.00 -10.94
C ILE A 286 -12.58 3.01 -10.25
N HIS A 287 -13.62 3.50 -9.56
CA HIS A 287 -14.58 2.67 -8.83
C HIS A 287 -16.00 2.90 -9.34
N TYR A 288 -16.71 1.80 -9.56
CA TYR A 288 -18.14 1.76 -9.86
C TYR A 288 -18.84 0.93 -8.79
N SER A 289 -20.00 1.39 -8.33
CA SER A 289 -20.79 0.68 -7.32
C SER A 289 -22.27 0.87 -7.59
N ASN A 290 -23.01 -0.22 -7.68
CA ASN A 290 -24.45 -0.16 -7.93
C ASN A 290 -25.18 -1.36 -7.31
N ASN A 291 -26.50 -1.33 -7.41
CA ASN A 291 -27.40 -2.36 -6.90
C ASN A 291 -28.24 -2.93 -8.06
N ILE A 292 -28.09 -4.21 -8.35
CA ILE A 292 -28.90 -4.92 -9.37
C ILE A 292 -30.26 -5.26 -8.76
N LYS A 293 -31.34 -4.76 -9.39
CA LYS A 293 -32.73 -5.06 -9.00
C LYS A 293 -33.47 -5.82 -10.11
N GLY A 294 -34.10 -6.93 -9.74
CA GLY A 294 -34.99 -7.71 -10.60
C GLY A 294 -34.28 -8.82 -11.40
N GLU A 295 -34.96 -9.95 -11.60
CA GLU A 295 -34.39 -11.18 -12.17
C GLU A 295 -34.08 -11.12 -13.68
N ASN A 296 -34.51 -10.06 -14.40
CA ASN A 296 -34.44 -9.99 -15.87
C ASN A 296 -33.81 -8.70 -16.45
N ALA A 297 -33.17 -7.86 -15.64
CA ALA A 297 -32.50 -6.67 -16.16
C ALA A 297 -31.00 -6.94 -16.34
N TYR A 298 -30.53 -6.93 -17.59
CA TYR A 298 -29.11 -6.70 -17.84
C TYR A 298 -28.76 -5.31 -17.32
N MET A 299 -27.62 -5.20 -16.63
CA MET A 299 -27.04 -3.93 -16.23
C MET A 299 -25.72 -3.75 -16.97
N ASP A 300 -25.60 -2.65 -17.70
CA ASP A 300 -24.39 -2.32 -18.44
C ASP A 300 -23.55 -1.33 -17.62
N VAL A 301 -22.32 -1.73 -17.29
CA VAL A 301 -21.31 -0.88 -16.67
C VAL A 301 -20.37 -0.40 -17.77
N LEU A 302 -20.36 0.91 -18.01
CA LEU A 302 -19.56 1.53 -19.06
C LEU A 302 -18.23 2.04 -18.51
N PHE A 303 -17.13 1.67 -19.15
CA PHE A 303 -15.82 2.23 -18.87
C PHE A 303 -15.13 2.70 -20.15
N GLN A 304 -14.46 3.83 -20.05
CA GLN A 304 -13.59 4.37 -21.09
C GLN A 304 -12.20 3.77 -20.89
N SER A 305 -11.60 3.22 -21.95
CA SER A 305 -10.17 2.94 -22.00
C SER A 305 -9.47 4.01 -22.82
N GLY A 306 -8.34 4.52 -22.33
CA GLY A 306 -7.39 5.31 -23.10
C GLY A 306 -6.40 4.43 -23.87
N GLU A 307 -5.25 5.01 -24.25
CA GLU A 307 -4.10 4.30 -24.85
C GLU A 307 -3.41 3.38 -23.82
N ASN A 308 -4.10 2.33 -23.36
CA ASN A 308 -3.55 1.31 -22.48
C ASN A 308 -3.00 0.13 -23.29
N ASN A 309 -1.94 -0.51 -22.80
CA ASN A 309 -1.52 -1.81 -23.31
C ASN A 309 -2.42 -2.90 -22.73
N ASN A 310 -2.61 -2.85 -21.41
CA ASN A 310 -3.36 -3.85 -20.65
C ASN A 310 -4.29 -3.17 -19.65
N LEU A 311 -5.35 -3.85 -19.25
CA LEU A 311 -6.23 -3.40 -18.18
C LEU A 311 -6.78 -4.60 -17.42
N ASP A 312 -6.64 -4.58 -16.09
CA ASP A 312 -7.23 -5.57 -15.20
C ASP A 312 -8.42 -4.93 -14.48
N ILE A 313 -9.57 -5.62 -14.44
CA ILE A 313 -10.80 -5.17 -13.81
C ILE A 313 -11.22 -6.22 -12.80
N THR A 314 -11.62 -5.79 -11.61
CA THR A 314 -12.13 -6.68 -10.56
C THR A 314 -13.56 -6.33 -10.23
N LEU A 315 -14.45 -7.32 -10.23
CA LEU A 315 -15.81 -7.19 -9.74
C LEU A 315 -15.98 -8.06 -8.50
N SER A 316 -16.46 -7.42 -7.43
CA SER A 316 -16.77 -8.06 -6.16
C SER A 316 -18.27 -8.03 -5.94
N GLY A 317 -18.90 -9.20 -5.83
CA GLY A 317 -20.29 -9.31 -5.39
C GLY A 317 -20.38 -9.29 -3.86
N THR A 318 -21.48 -8.78 -3.30
CA THR A 318 -21.68 -8.79 -1.84
C THR A 318 -22.37 -10.07 -1.36
N GLY A 319 -21.78 -10.76 -0.40
CA GLY A 319 -22.37 -11.94 0.24
C GLY A 319 -22.70 -13.09 -0.75
N PRO A 320 -23.91 -13.67 -0.70
CA PRO A 320 -24.24 -14.84 -1.51
C PRO A 320 -24.60 -14.50 -2.96
N ASP A 321 -24.65 -13.21 -3.32
CA ASP A 321 -25.05 -12.74 -4.65
C ASP A 321 -24.14 -13.33 -5.74
N LYS A 322 -24.73 -13.69 -6.89
CA LYS A 322 -24.09 -14.27 -8.07
C LYS A 322 -24.47 -13.50 -9.31
N ILE A 323 -23.44 -13.05 -10.01
CA ILE A 323 -23.55 -12.20 -11.18
C ILE A 323 -22.77 -12.86 -12.32
N SER A 324 -23.45 -13.07 -13.45
CA SER A 324 -22.82 -13.43 -14.72
C SER A 324 -22.37 -12.18 -15.47
N ILE A 325 -21.31 -12.32 -16.26
CA ILE A 325 -20.71 -11.22 -17.01
C ILE A 325 -20.48 -11.54 -18.47
N GLN A 326 -20.64 -10.53 -19.31
CA GLN A 326 -20.13 -10.45 -20.67
C GLN A 326 -19.40 -9.13 -20.87
N ILE A 327 -18.41 -9.12 -21.75
CA ILE A 327 -17.67 -7.93 -22.13
C ILE A 327 -18.05 -7.60 -23.58
N ILE A 328 -18.36 -6.34 -23.85
CA ILE A 328 -18.68 -5.85 -25.19
C ILE A 328 -17.62 -4.84 -25.61
N SER A 329 -16.99 -5.08 -26.75
CA SER A 329 -15.97 -4.19 -27.32
C SER A 329 -16.57 -2.91 -27.92
N PRO A 330 -15.77 -1.88 -28.18
CA PRO A 330 -16.24 -0.65 -28.82
C PRO A 330 -16.92 -0.86 -30.19
N SER A 331 -16.50 -1.89 -30.94
CA SER A 331 -17.14 -2.27 -32.21
C SER A 331 -18.39 -3.13 -32.05
N GLY A 332 -18.71 -3.57 -30.84
CA GLY A 332 -19.90 -4.39 -30.52
C GLY A 332 -19.67 -5.90 -30.52
N ASP A 333 -18.42 -6.37 -30.61
CA ASP A 333 -18.08 -7.78 -30.45
C ASP A 333 -18.25 -8.19 -28.97
N VAL A 334 -18.72 -9.42 -28.73
CA VAL A 334 -19.18 -9.85 -27.39
C VAL A 334 -18.42 -11.08 -26.93
N SER A 335 -17.92 -11.06 -25.70
CA SER A 335 -17.26 -12.21 -25.09
C SER A 335 -18.23 -13.37 -24.84
N GLN A 336 -17.68 -14.53 -24.48
CA GLN A 336 -18.46 -15.61 -23.87
C GLN A 336 -19.17 -15.10 -22.60
N SER A 337 -20.34 -15.68 -22.31
CA SER A 337 -21.04 -15.45 -21.06
C SER A 337 -20.37 -16.27 -19.96
N VAL A 338 -19.77 -15.57 -19.00
CA VAL A 338 -19.16 -16.19 -17.83
C VAL A 338 -20.21 -16.25 -16.74
N VAL A 339 -20.59 -17.46 -16.37
CA VAL A 339 -21.58 -17.74 -15.33
C VAL A 339 -20.89 -18.23 -14.07
N TYR A 340 -21.64 -18.29 -12.98
CA TYR A 340 -21.22 -18.94 -11.76
C TYR A 340 -20.87 -20.41 -12.00
N THR A 341 -19.68 -20.80 -11.54
CA THR A 341 -19.20 -22.18 -11.51
C THR A 341 -18.50 -22.44 -10.17
N PRO A 342 -18.58 -23.67 -9.63
CA PRO A 342 -17.98 -24.01 -8.33
C PRO A 342 -16.45 -24.18 -8.38
N ASP A 343 -15.85 -24.12 -9.57
CA ASP A 343 -14.41 -24.22 -9.81
C ASP A 343 -13.89 -22.89 -10.39
N ASP A 344 -12.59 -22.60 -10.19
CA ASP A 344 -11.88 -21.43 -10.74
C ASP A 344 -11.67 -21.57 -12.27
N GLN A 345 -12.77 -21.67 -13.02
CA GLN A 345 -12.72 -21.79 -14.47
C GLN A 345 -12.17 -20.51 -15.11
N ILE A 346 -11.23 -20.71 -16.02
CA ILE A 346 -10.59 -19.66 -16.81
C ILE A 346 -11.26 -19.60 -18.18
N TYR A 347 -11.93 -18.49 -18.46
CA TYR A 347 -12.56 -18.21 -19.74
C TYR A 347 -11.64 -17.31 -20.56
N THR A 348 -11.34 -17.70 -21.79
CA THR A 348 -10.43 -16.95 -22.68
C THR A 348 -11.03 -16.76 -24.06
N GLY A 349 -10.63 -15.67 -24.71
CA GLY A 349 -10.99 -15.40 -26.09
C GLY A 349 -10.40 -14.11 -26.59
N GLN A 350 -10.82 -13.68 -27.78
CA GLN A 350 -10.29 -12.49 -28.43
C GLN A 350 -11.42 -11.73 -29.12
N PHE A 351 -11.39 -10.40 -28.99
CA PHE A 351 -12.17 -9.49 -29.82
C PHE A 351 -11.45 -9.29 -31.15
N TYR A 352 -12.08 -9.67 -32.25
CA TYR A 352 -11.34 -9.82 -33.53
C TYR A 352 -11.00 -8.49 -34.20
N ILE A 353 -11.85 -7.46 -34.04
CA ILE A 353 -11.64 -6.13 -34.63
C ILE A 353 -10.56 -5.38 -33.85
N GLU A 354 -10.70 -5.28 -32.53
CA GLU A 354 -9.74 -4.61 -31.65
C GLU A 354 -8.42 -5.38 -31.49
N LYS A 355 -8.44 -6.69 -31.78
CA LYS A 355 -7.36 -7.65 -31.49
C LYS A 355 -6.97 -7.66 -30.01
N THR A 356 -7.96 -7.49 -29.15
CA THR A 356 -7.80 -7.51 -27.70
C THR A 356 -8.11 -8.91 -27.18
N PHE A 357 -7.17 -9.49 -26.44
CA PHE A 357 -7.38 -10.77 -25.76
C PHE A 357 -8.04 -10.54 -24.40
N TYR A 358 -9.00 -11.39 -24.03
CA TYR A 358 -9.59 -11.39 -22.70
C TYR A 358 -9.34 -12.71 -21.98
N ARG A 359 -9.10 -12.62 -20.68
CA ARG A 359 -9.11 -13.71 -19.72
C ARG A 359 -10.02 -13.33 -18.56
N ILE A 360 -10.96 -14.18 -18.22
CA ILE A 360 -11.88 -13.97 -17.10
C ILE A 360 -11.78 -15.17 -16.17
N VAL A 361 -11.53 -14.92 -14.89
CA VAL A 361 -11.54 -15.93 -13.83
C VAL A 361 -12.70 -15.62 -12.90
N ASN A 362 -13.55 -16.62 -12.68
CA ASN A 362 -14.60 -16.54 -11.68
C ASN A 362 -14.17 -17.31 -10.44
N ARG A 363 -13.77 -16.59 -9.39
CA ARG A 363 -13.35 -17.19 -8.12
C ARG A 363 -14.51 -17.22 -7.15
N PHE A 364 -14.91 -18.43 -6.76
CA PHE A 364 -15.90 -18.65 -5.72
C PHE A 364 -15.78 -20.04 -5.08
N PRO A 365 -15.84 -20.14 -3.74
CA PRO A 365 -15.90 -19.04 -2.77
C PRO A 365 -14.54 -18.35 -2.60
N TRP A 366 -14.52 -17.01 -2.53
CA TRP A 366 -13.30 -16.30 -2.11
C TRP A 366 -12.97 -16.67 -0.65
N LEU A 367 -11.73 -17.11 -0.40
CA LEU A 367 -11.35 -17.91 0.78
C LEU A 367 -11.81 -17.32 2.12
N GLU A 368 -11.72 -16.00 2.29
CA GLU A 368 -11.98 -15.34 3.57
C GLU A 368 -13.41 -14.81 3.72
N THR A 369 -14.11 -14.52 2.62
CA THR A 369 -15.44 -13.88 2.65
C THR A 369 -16.58 -14.77 2.17
N GLY A 370 -16.26 -15.84 1.43
CA GLY A 370 -17.26 -16.67 0.75
C GLY A 370 -17.96 -15.95 -0.41
N GLU A 371 -17.46 -14.79 -0.83
CA GLU A 371 -18.06 -13.97 -1.88
C GLU A 371 -17.56 -14.35 -3.28
N GLN A 372 -18.26 -13.86 -4.30
CA GLN A 372 -17.82 -13.98 -5.69
C GLN A 372 -16.82 -12.88 -6.01
N ALA A 373 -15.68 -13.25 -6.61
CA ALA A 373 -14.73 -12.33 -7.20
C ALA A 373 -14.50 -12.69 -8.68
N LEU A 374 -14.75 -11.73 -9.57
CA LEU A 374 -14.46 -11.85 -10.99
C LEU A 374 -13.20 -11.04 -11.30
N GLU A 375 -12.19 -11.70 -11.84
CA GLU A 375 -10.96 -11.08 -12.35
C GLU A 375 -10.99 -11.07 -13.87
N ILE A 376 -10.94 -9.89 -14.47
CA ILE A 376 -10.99 -9.69 -15.91
C ILE A 376 -9.66 -9.08 -16.33
N ASN A 377 -8.92 -9.76 -17.21
CA ASN A 377 -7.69 -9.25 -17.79
C ASN A 377 -7.90 -9.00 -19.28
N LEU A 378 -7.76 -7.74 -19.70
CA LEU A 378 -7.75 -7.33 -21.10
C LEU A 378 -6.32 -7.05 -21.51
N ARG A 379 -5.82 -7.77 -22.51
CA ARG A 379 -4.46 -7.64 -23.07
C ARG A 379 -4.55 -7.09 -24.48
N ASP A 380 -3.66 -6.16 -24.81
CA ASP A 380 -3.72 -5.33 -26.02
C ASP A 380 -5.07 -4.62 -26.18
N ILE A 381 -5.59 -4.03 -25.09
CA ILE A 381 -6.83 -3.26 -25.10
C ILE A 381 -6.71 -2.04 -26.04
N LYS A 382 -7.82 -1.65 -26.68
CA LYS A 382 -7.84 -0.48 -27.58
C LYS A 382 -8.66 0.67 -26.98
N PRO A 383 -8.30 1.94 -27.29
CA PRO A 383 -9.05 3.08 -26.83
C PRO A 383 -10.52 3.03 -27.27
N GLY A 384 -11.42 3.44 -26.39
CA GLY A 384 -12.85 3.44 -26.68
C GLY A 384 -13.70 3.16 -25.44
N VAL A 385 -15.02 3.14 -25.64
CA VAL A 385 -15.97 2.78 -24.59
C VAL A 385 -16.22 1.28 -24.64
N TRP A 386 -15.90 0.60 -23.55
CA TRP A 386 -16.14 -0.81 -23.34
C TRP A 386 -17.29 -0.99 -22.36
N THR A 387 -18.02 -2.11 -22.48
CA THR A 387 -19.16 -2.40 -21.61
C THR A 387 -18.95 -3.72 -20.89
N LEU A 388 -19.14 -3.72 -19.56
CA LEU A 388 -19.35 -4.92 -18.78
C LEU A 388 -20.86 -5.12 -18.61
N ARG A 389 -21.41 -6.09 -19.33
CA ARG A 389 -22.81 -6.46 -19.24
C ARG A 389 -22.99 -7.50 -18.15
N LEU A 390 -23.67 -7.10 -17.09
CA LEU A 390 -23.94 -7.92 -15.91
C LEU A 390 -25.35 -8.48 -15.96
N ARG A 391 -25.52 -9.72 -15.56
CA ARG A 391 -26.84 -10.35 -15.41
C ARG A 391 -26.92 -11.10 -14.07
N PRO A 392 -27.95 -10.83 -13.26
CA PRO A 392 -28.14 -11.53 -12.00
C PRO A 392 -28.42 -13.02 -12.24
N GLU A 393 -27.73 -13.90 -11.52
CA GLU A 393 -28.04 -15.34 -11.47
C GLU A 393 -28.76 -15.70 -10.17
N PHE A 394 -28.29 -15.12 -9.07
CA PHE A 394 -28.90 -15.26 -7.75
C PHE A 394 -28.64 -13.98 -6.96
N ILE A 395 -29.67 -13.28 -6.49
CA ILE A 395 -29.52 -12.01 -5.79
C ILE A 395 -30.38 -12.00 -4.54
N ILE A 396 -29.78 -11.65 -3.41
CA ILE A 396 -30.46 -11.26 -2.17
C ILE A 396 -30.41 -9.73 -2.02
N ASN A 397 -29.20 -9.15 -2.03
CA ASN A 397 -29.02 -7.72 -1.80
C ASN A 397 -28.90 -6.96 -3.12
N GLY A 398 -28.09 -7.47 -4.04
CA GLY A 398 -27.83 -6.93 -5.37
C GLY A 398 -26.65 -5.99 -5.44
N ASN A 399 -25.96 -5.75 -4.32
CA ASN A 399 -24.82 -4.83 -4.28
C ASN A 399 -23.59 -5.47 -4.92
N PHE A 400 -22.89 -4.68 -5.71
CA PHE A 400 -21.61 -5.07 -6.28
C PHE A 400 -20.73 -3.84 -6.52
N ASP A 401 -19.43 -4.08 -6.53
CA ASP A 401 -18.41 -3.08 -6.76
C ASP A 401 -17.49 -3.54 -7.89
N VAL A 402 -17.06 -2.59 -8.73
CA VAL A 402 -16.12 -2.84 -9.82
C VAL A 402 -14.99 -1.84 -9.73
N TYR A 403 -13.77 -2.33 -9.83
CA TYR A 403 -12.55 -1.55 -9.69
C TYR A 403 -11.66 -1.69 -10.93
N LEU A 404 -11.16 -0.55 -11.41
CA LEU A 404 -9.99 -0.46 -12.27
C LEU A 404 -8.71 -0.42 -11.40
N PRO A 405 -7.51 -0.61 -11.97
CA PRO A 405 -6.26 -0.43 -11.25
C PRO A 405 -6.06 1.04 -10.86
N ASN A 406 -5.13 1.29 -9.93
CA ASN A 406 -4.82 2.65 -9.48
C ASN A 406 -4.51 3.60 -10.64
N LYS A 407 -5.00 4.83 -10.56
CA LYS A 407 -4.96 5.78 -11.68
C LYS A 407 -3.54 6.11 -12.15
N ASN A 408 -2.59 6.11 -11.23
CA ASN A 408 -1.20 6.40 -11.50
C ASN A 408 -0.49 5.34 -12.36
N ILE A 409 -1.04 4.13 -12.52
CA ILE A 409 -0.45 3.05 -13.34
C ILE A 409 -1.22 2.74 -14.63
N ILE A 410 -2.36 3.37 -14.89
CA ILE A 410 -3.16 3.25 -16.13
C ILE A 410 -3.22 4.59 -16.91
N SER A 411 -3.80 4.61 -18.10
CA SER A 411 -4.01 5.84 -18.89
C SER A 411 -4.83 6.89 -18.12
N ALA A 412 -4.50 8.16 -18.35
CA ALA A 412 -5.22 9.31 -17.80
C ALA A 412 -6.71 9.33 -18.21
N ASP A 413 -7.06 8.72 -19.34
CA ASP A 413 -8.45 8.65 -19.83
C ASP A 413 -9.21 7.41 -19.34
N ALA A 414 -8.52 6.44 -18.74
CA ALA A 414 -9.12 5.19 -18.29
C ALA A 414 -9.97 5.39 -17.03
N ARG A 415 -11.29 5.23 -17.13
CA ARG A 415 -12.24 5.49 -16.02
C ARG A 415 -13.60 4.87 -16.26
N PHE A 416 -14.40 4.74 -15.20
CA PHE A 416 -15.84 4.52 -15.35
C PHE A 416 -16.55 5.82 -15.78
N LEU A 417 -17.61 5.69 -16.58
CA LEU A 417 -18.44 6.84 -16.96
C LEU A 417 -19.34 7.29 -15.80
N ASP A 418 -19.80 6.35 -14.98
CA ASP A 418 -20.65 6.58 -13.81
C ASP A 418 -19.91 6.10 -12.55
N SER A 419 -18.89 6.85 -12.11
CA SER A 419 -18.05 6.47 -10.99
C SER A 419 -18.69 6.75 -9.61
N LYS A 420 -18.14 6.12 -8.57
CA LYS A 420 -18.34 6.51 -7.18
C LYS A 420 -17.01 6.83 -6.52
N SER A 421 -17.01 7.85 -5.64
CA SER A 421 -15.81 8.27 -4.88
C SER A 421 -15.68 7.61 -3.51
N THR A 422 -16.69 6.85 -3.07
CA THR A 422 -16.76 6.16 -1.77
C THR A 422 -16.42 4.69 -1.94
N GLY A 423 -15.77 4.06 -0.96
CA GLY A 423 -15.33 2.66 -1.10
C GLY A 423 -14.05 2.54 -1.93
N THR A 424 -13.18 3.54 -1.85
CA THR A 424 -11.95 3.68 -2.66
C THR A 424 -10.68 3.40 -1.86
N ILE A 425 -10.78 2.91 -0.63
CA ILE A 425 -9.61 2.58 0.20
C ILE A 425 -8.76 1.50 -0.48
N THR A 426 -7.44 1.67 -0.52
CA THR A 426 -6.52 0.65 -1.05
C THR A 426 -6.60 -0.64 -0.21
N GLN A 427 -6.63 -1.79 -0.86
CA GLN A 427 -7.00 -3.07 -0.24
C GLN A 427 -6.17 -3.41 1.01
N MET A 428 -4.86 -3.15 1.01
CA MET A 428 -3.99 -3.45 2.17
C MET A 428 -4.30 -2.58 3.39
N ALA A 429 -4.81 -1.37 3.17
CA ALA A 429 -5.24 -0.46 4.23
C ALA A 429 -6.61 -0.82 4.82
N LEU A 430 -7.30 -1.82 4.27
CA LEU A 430 -8.55 -2.32 4.84
C LEU A 430 -8.33 -3.28 6.02
N SER A 431 -7.14 -3.89 6.15
CA SER A 431 -6.85 -4.83 7.23
C SER A 431 -7.08 -4.19 8.60
N ARG A 432 -7.64 -4.97 9.54
CA ARG A 432 -7.86 -4.52 10.92
C ARG A 432 -6.56 -4.21 11.64
N ARG A 433 -5.46 -4.83 11.22
CA ARG A 433 -4.11 -4.65 11.78
C ARG A 433 -3.42 -3.37 11.32
N VAL A 434 -4.01 -2.63 10.39
CA VAL A 434 -3.42 -1.43 9.79
C VAL A 434 -4.12 -0.17 10.31
N MET A 435 -3.34 0.85 10.65
CA MET A 435 -3.84 2.21 10.88
C MET A 435 -3.92 2.96 9.54
N THR A 436 -5.11 3.40 9.17
CA THR A 436 -5.38 3.93 7.83
C THR A 436 -5.52 5.43 7.86
N ILE A 437 -4.66 6.13 7.11
CA ILE A 437 -4.51 7.58 7.18
C ILE A 437 -4.94 8.22 5.86
N GLY A 438 -5.98 9.05 5.90
CA GLY A 438 -6.38 9.88 4.76
C GLY A 438 -5.57 11.17 4.67
N CYS A 439 -5.70 11.87 3.55
CA CYS A 439 -4.93 13.07 3.26
C CYS A 439 -5.74 14.35 3.47
N TYR A 440 -5.20 15.23 4.31
CA TYR A 440 -5.73 16.55 4.59
C TYR A 440 -4.88 17.62 3.90
N ASN A 441 -5.53 18.67 3.41
CA ASN A 441 -4.88 19.84 2.85
C ASN A 441 -4.84 20.95 3.90
N GLY A 442 -3.67 21.15 4.52
CA GLY A 442 -3.44 22.21 5.51
C GLY A 442 -3.66 23.62 4.96
N LYS A 443 -3.46 23.82 3.65
CA LYS A 443 -3.60 25.13 2.99
C LYS A 443 -5.06 25.55 2.83
N THR A 444 -5.95 24.60 2.55
CA THR A 444 -7.39 24.87 2.35
C THR A 444 -8.25 24.50 3.54
N ASN A 445 -7.66 23.95 4.60
CA ASN A 445 -8.35 23.37 5.75
C ASN A 445 -9.48 22.41 5.35
N SER A 446 -9.17 21.48 4.44
CA SER A 446 -10.16 20.54 3.94
C SER A 446 -9.51 19.21 3.54
N LEU A 447 -10.34 18.19 3.29
CA LEU A 447 -9.87 16.94 2.73
C LEU A 447 -9.22 17.18 1.35
N TRP A 448 -8.07 16.55 1.09
CA TRP A 448 -7.51 16.54 -0.26
C TRP A 448 -8.43 15.77 -1.20
N ILE A 449 -8.68 16.31 -2.39
CA ILE A 449 -9.64 15.75 -3.36
C ILE A 449 -9.31 14.31 -3.77
N GLY A 450 -8.02 13.95 -3.81
CA GLY A 450 -7.56 12.61 -4.13
C GLY A 450 -7.63 11.62 -2.96
N SER A 451 -7.89 12.08 -1.73
CA SER A 451 -7.93 11.18 -0.58
C SER A 451 -9.05 10.17 -0.73
N SER A 452 -8.68 8.89 -0.71
CA SER A 452 -9.66 7.80 -0.76
C SER A 452 -10.58 7.82 0.45
N LYS A 453 -11.80 7.30 0.26
CA LYS A 453 -12.88 7.34 1.24
C LYS A 453 -13.36 5.93 1.54
N GLY A 454 -13.73 5.68 2.78
CA GLY A 454 -14.37 4.43 3.18
C GLY A 454 -15.75 4.26 2.54
N SER A 455 -16.40 3.15 2.85
CA SER A 455 -17.82 2.92 2.53
C SER A 455 -18.66 2.93 3.81
N TYR A 456 -19.92 3.30 3.66
CA TYR A 456 -20.91 3.21 4.74
C TYR A 456 -21.37 1.78 5.01
N ASP A 457 -21.14 0.87 4.05
CA ASP A 457 -21.52 -0.54 4.18
C ASP A 457 -20.49 -1.35 5.00
N ASN A 458 -19.33 -0.76 5.30
CA ASN A 458 -18.28 -1.41 6.07
C ASN A 458 -18.59 -1.37 7.58
N TYR A 459 -18.32 -2.47 8.27
CA TYR A 459 -18.42 -2.55 9.74
C TYR A 459 -17.45 -1.63 10.49
N LYS A 460 -16.36 -1.20 9.82
CA LYS A 460 -15.36 -0.27 10.36
C LYS A 460 -15.36 1.02 9.53
N ILE A 461 -15.43 2.17 10.21
CA ILE A 461 -15.25 3.48 9.57
C ILE A 461 -13.78 3.65 9.17
N MET A 462 -13.56 4.06 7.92
CA MET A 462 -12.24 4.37 7.37
C MET A 462 -12.28 5.69 6.60
N PRO A 463 -11.17 6.46 6.56
CA PRO A 463 -9.91 6.21 7.27
C PRO A 463 -10.06 6.30 8.79
N ASP A 464 -9.05 5.89 9.56
CA ASP A 464 -9.05 6.03 11.02
C ASP A 464 -8.98 7.53 11.40
N ILE A 465 -8.02 8.25 10.80
CA ILE A 465 -7.87 9.71 10.91
C ILE A 465 -7.35 10.27 9.58
N ILE A 466 -7.23 11.58 9.47
CA ILE A 466 -6.52 12.24 8.37
C ILE A 466 -5.35 13.08 8.87
N ALA A 467 -4.32 13.24 8.05
CA ALA A 467 -3.15 14.06 8.38
C ALA A 467 -2.71 14.92 7.18
N PRO A 468 -2.03 16.06 7.40
CA PRO A 468 -1.52 16.87 6.31
C PRO A 468 -0.64 16.07 5.36
N GLY A 469 -0.85 16.26 4.05
CA GLY A 469 -0.14 15.50 3.02
C GLY A 469 -0.21 16.14 1.65
N VAL A 470 -0.35 17.47 1.57
CA VAL A 470 -0.41 18.22 0.31
C VAL A 470 0.77 19.19 0.23
N ASP A 471 1.60 19.02 -0.79
CA ASP A 471 2.84 19.77 -1.03
C ASP A 471 3.77 19.84 0.19
N ILE A 472 3.96 18.71 0.87
CA ILE A 472 4.88 18.64 2.02
C ILE A 472 6.32 18.64 1.50
N ILE A 473 7.12 19.59 1.99
CA ILE A 473 8.53 19.74 1.60
C ILE A 473 9.38 18.65 2.28
N SER A 474 10.17 17.92 1.51
CA SER A 474 11.08 16.90 2.02
C SER A 474 12.29 16.69 1.10
N THR A 475 13.23 15.85 1.52
CA THR A 475 14.45 15.49 0.79
C THR A 475 14.17 14.82 -0.55
N TYR A 476 15.04 15.02 -1.54
CA TYR A 476 14.90 14.47 -2.89
C TYR A 476 16.21 13.92 -3.46
N ILE A 477 16.11 13.19 -4.57
CA ILE A 477 17.21 12.39 -5.15
C ILE A 477 18.45 13.20 -5.51
N ASN A 478 18.32 14.48 -5.85
CA ASN A 478 19.44 15.33 -6.27
C ASN A 478 20.24 15.93 -5.10
N GLY A 479 19.92 15.58 -3.84
CA GLY A 479 20.52 16.20 -2.66
C GLY A 479 19.87 17.53 -2.27
N ASP A 480 18.74 17.87 -2.92
CA ASP A 480 17.91 19.04 -2.66
C ASP A 480 16.57 18.64 -2.03
N TYR A 481 15.66 19.60 -1.91
CA TYR A 481 14.30 19.39 -1.43
C TYR A 481 13.28 19.45 -2.57
N ILE A 482 12.19 18.72 -2.42
CA ILE A 482 11.02 18.76 -3.30
C ILE A 482 9.75 18.76 -2.47
N THR A 483 8.59 18.98 -3.09
CA THR A 483 7.29 18.72 -2.45
C THR A 483 6.66 17.45 -2.96
N SER A 484 5.86 16.85 -2.09
CA SER A 484 5.07 15.66 -2.40
C SER A 484 3.65 15.76 -1.84
N THR A 485 2.71 15.10 -2.51
CA THR A 485 1.29 15.06 -2.15
C THR A 485 0.78 13.62 -2.16
N GLY A 486 -0.09 13.28 -1.21
CA GLY A 486 -0.83 12.02 -1.22
C GLY A 486 -1.00 11.40 0.16
N SER A 487 -1.81 10.34 0.24
CA SER A 487 -2.05 9.63 1.49
C SER A 487 -0.81 8.91 2.04
N GLY A 488 0.17 8.56 1.20
CA GLY A 488 1.47 8.04 1.65
C GLY A 488 2.35 9.10 2.32
N VAL A 489 2.16 10.38 1.98
CA VAL A 489 2.79 11.51 2.68
C VAL A 489 2.16 11.65 4.06
N SER A 490 0.83 11.64 4.13
CA SER A 490 0.09 11.67 5.39
C SER A 490 0.41 10.50 6.32
N SER A 491 0.54 9.27 5.79
CA SER A 491 0.95 8.11 6.58
C SER A 491 2.37 8.28 7.13
N SER A 492 3.29 8.85 6.34
CA SER A 492 4.65 9.17 6.77
C SER A 492 4.68 10.19 7.91
N VAL A 493 3.85 11.23 7.83
CA VAL A 493 3.69 12.21 8.92
C VAL A 493 3.22 11.51 10.21
N VAL A 494 2.20 10.65 10.11
CA VAL A 494 1.70 9.90 11.27
C VAL A 494 2.72 8.90 11.80
N CYS A 495 3.53 8.26 10.94
CA CYS A 495 4.62 7.37 11.38
C CYS A 495 5.66 8.11 12.21
N GLY A 496 6.10 9.29 11.76
CA GLY A 496 7.03 10.12 12.53
C GLY A 496 6.45 10.52 13.88
N VAL A 497 5.19 10.96 13.90
CA VAL A 497 4.48 11.30 15.14
C VAL A 497 4.34 10.09 16.07
N MET A 498 4.04 8.92 15.49
CA MET A 498 3.90 7.69 16.25
C MET A 498 5.22 7.26 16.90
N ALA A 499 6.36 7.48 16.25
CA ALA A 499 7.67 7.23 16.85
C ALA A 499 7.89 8.07 18.12
N LEU A 500 7.49 9.35 18.10
CA LEU A 500 7.55 10.22 19.28
C LEU A 500 6.61 9.75 20.39
N ILE A 501 5.39 9.31 20.02
CA ILE A 501 4.40 8.78 20.98
C ILE A 501 4.90 7.49 21.64
N MET A 502 5.48 6.58 20.85
CA MET A 502 6.01 5.32 21.35
C MET A 502 7.18 5.55 22.29
N GLU A 503 8.14 6.41 21.93
CA GLU A 503 9.25 6.82 22.82
C GLU A 503 8.73 7.42 24.14
N TYR A 504 7.72 8.29 24.08
CA TYR A 504 7.14 8.89 25.27
C TYR A 504 6.50 7.86 26.19
N LEU A 505 5.71 6.94 25.64
CA LEU A 505 5.08 5.87 26.41
C LEU A 505 6.12 4.92 27.02
N GLU A 506 7.21 4.62 26.32
CA GLU A 506 8.29 3.79 26.85
C GLU A 506 9.05 4.44 28.02
N ARG A 507 9.19 5.77 28.01
CA ARG A 507 9.92 6.52 29.05
C ARG A 507 9.08 6.82 30.29
N GLU A 508 7.84 7.26 30.08
CA GLU A 508 7.05 7.90 31.13
C GLU A 508 5.96 7.00 31.72
N SER A 509 5.54 5.95 31.01
CA SER A 509 4.44 5.10 31.49
C SER A 509 4.92 3.99 32.42
N ARG A 510 4.15 3.77 33.51
CA ARG A 510 4.20 2.51 34.29
C ARG A 510 3.40 1.39 33.62
N VAL A 511 2.70 1.72 32.53
CA VAL A 511 2.02 0.74 31.69
C VAL A 511 3.11 -0.25 31.24
N PRO A 512 2.86 -1.57 31.28
CA PRO A 512 3.87 -2.53 30.87
C PRO A 512 4.42 -2.12 29.51
N LYS A 513 5.74 -2.21 29.33
CA LYS A 513 6.44 -2.07 28.03
C LYS A 513 5.79 -2.89 26.89
N LEU A 514 4.86 -3.78 27.24
CA LEU A 514 4.00 -4.61 26.39
C LEU A 514 2.68 -3.98 25.91
N SER A 515 2.29 -2.73 26.20
CA SER A 515 1.00 -2.18 25.70
C SER A 515 1.07 -1.33 24.42
N LEU A 516 2.20 -1.33 23.70
CA LEU A 516 2.35 -0.65 22.40
C LEU A 516 1.66 -1.41 21.24
N PHE A 517 0.41 -1.81 21.45
CA PHE A 517 -0.39 -2.45 20.41
C PHE A 517 -0.98 -1.39 19.46
N THR A 518 -1.09 -1.74 18.18
CA THR A 518 -1.69 -0.89 17.14
C THR A 518 -3.05 -0.33 17.56
N GLU A 519 -3.95 -1.14 18.15
CA GLU A 519 -5.27 -0.69 18.59
C GLU A 519 -5.21 0.40 19.68
N ALA A 520 -4.31 0.24 20.66
CA ALA A 520 -4.16 1.21 21.74
C ALA A 520 -3.62 2.54 21.20
N LEU A 521 -2.59 2.48 20.34
CA LEU A 521 -1.99 3.64 19.72
C LEU A 521 -2.96 4.36 18.76
N ARG A 522 -3.72 3.59 17.98
CA ARG A 522 -4.81 4.09 17.13
C ARG A 522 -5.85 4.85 17.94
N THR A 523 -6.25 4.30 19.09
CA THR A 523 -7.23 4.92 19.98
C THR A 523 -6.73 6.27 20.51
N TYR A 524 -5.46 6.37 20.90
CA TYR A 524 -4.90 7.66 21.34
C TYR A 524 -4.93 8.72 20.24
N LEU A 525 -4.59 8.36 19.00
CA LEU A 525 -4.71 9.26 17.86
C LEU A 525 -6.15 9.72 17.66
N MET A 526 -7.13 8.80 17.63
CA MET A 526 -8.55 9.13 17.46
C MET A 526 -9.10 10.04 18.58
N LEU A 527 -8.67 9.82 19.83
CA LEU A 527 -9.02 10.67 20.97
C LEU A 527 -8.40 12.07 20.85
N GLY A 528 -7.17 12.14 20.36
CA GLY A 528 -6.43 13.38 20.16
C GLY A 528 -6.86 14.19 18.94
N SER A 529 -7.48 13.59 17.94
CA SER A 529 -7.83 14.27 16.69
C SER A 529 -8.70 15.51 16.88
N SER A 530 -8.39 16.54 16.10
CA SER A 530 -9.21 17.75 15.95
C SER A 530 -10.47 17.43 15.15
N ARG A 531 -11.61 17.97 15.58
CA ARG A 531 -12.91 17.82 14.93
C ARG A 531 -13.54 19.19 14.76
N GLU A 532 -13.95 19.52 13.55
CA GLU A 532 -14.65 20.77 13.29
C GLU A 532 -16.16 20.61 13.53
N GLU A 533 -16.78 21.59 14.19
CA GLU A 533 -18.21 21.50 14.59
C GLU A 533 -19.18 21.40 13.39
N ILE A 534 -18.75 21.83 12.20
CA ILE A 534 -19.56 21.78 10.98
C ILE A 534 -19.72 20.36 10.40
N TYR A 535 -18.88 19.41 10.80
CA TYR A 535 -18.91 18.03 10.32
C TYR A 535 -19.41 17.07 11.40
N SER A 536 -20.05 15.98 10.98
CA SER A 536 -20.37 14.85 11.86
C SER A 536 -19.21 13.84 11.87
N TYR A 537 -18.83 13.37 13.05
CA TYR A 537 -17.76 12.38 13.24
C TYR A 537 -18.25 11.15 14.03
N PRO A 538 -17.70 9.95 13.76
CA PRO A 538 -16.78 9.67 12.66
C PRO A 538 -17.51 9.67 11.30
N ASN A 539 -16.77 9.89 10.20
CA ASN A 539 -17.31 9.80 8.84
C ASN A 539 -16.29 9.16 7.89
N ILE A 540 -16.77 8.68 6.73
CA ILE A 540 -15.97 7.90 5.77
C ILE A 540 -14.90 8.72 5.01
N SER A 541 -14.82 10.02 5.24
CA SER A 541 -13.87 10.92 4.57
C SER A 541 -12.74 11.35 5.50
N GLN A 542 -13.10 11.80 6.71
CA GLN A 542 -12.16 12.33 7.70
C GLN A 542 -11.87 11.37 8.86
N GLY A 543 -12.53 10.21 8.89
CA GLY A 543 -12.43 9.27 10.00
C GLY A 543 -12.90 9.90 11.31
N TYR A 544 -12.04 9.84 12.32
CA TYR A 544 -12.28 10.44 13.64
C TYR A 544 -11.78 11.89 13.78
N GLY A 545 -11.17 12.46 12.73
CA GLY A 545 -10.71 13.85 12.69
C GLY A 545 -9.28 14.01 12.17
N VAL A 546 -8.79 15.24 12.22
CA VAL A 546 -7.44 15.64 11.78
C VAL A 546 -6.41 15.37 12.87
N LEU A 547 -5.25 14.83 12.51
CA LEU A 547 -4.11 14.62 13.41
C LEU A 547 -3.83 15.88 14.26
N ASN A 548 -3.67 15.68 15.57
CA ASN A 548 -3.27 16.75 16.48
C ASN A 548 -2.32 16.19 17.55
N LEU A 549 -1.02 16.38 17.31
CA LEU A 549 0.05 15.87 18.17
C LEU A 549 -0.12 16.34 19.63
N ARG A 550 -0.30 17.65 19.81
CA ARG A 550 -0.41 18.27 21.14
C ARG A 550 -1.59 17.71 21.92
N ASN A 551 -2.76 17.62 21.30
CA ASN A 551 -3.95 17.09 21.99
C ASN A 551 -3.80 15.60 22.28
N THR A 552 -3.19 14.83 21.38
CA THR A 552 -2.87 13.41 21.59
C THR A 552 -2.02 13.22 22.85
N PHE A 553 -0.91 13.95 23.00
CA PHE A 553 -0.10 13.90 24.22
C PHE A 553 -0.88 14.29 25.47
N ARG A 554 -1.77 15.29 25.40
CA ARG A 554 -2.63 15.65 26.54
C ARG A 554 -3.60 14.53 26.92
N GLN A 555 -4.14 13.79 25.94
CA GLN A 555 -5.00 12.64 26.21
C GLN A 555 -4.22 11.48 26.82
N ILE A 556 -3.00 11.20 26.33
CA ILE A 556 -2.12 10.19 26.92
C ILE A 556 -1.82 10.56 28.38
N ALA A 557 -1.35 11.79 28.63
CA ALA A 557 -0.96 12.24 29.97
C ALA A 557 -2.12 12.31 30.99
N ARG A 558 -3.38 12.40 30.54
CA ARG A 558 -4.57 12.32 31.41
C ARG A 558 -4.90 10.90 31.86
N ASN A 559 -4.42 9.90 31.13
CA ASN A 559 -4.70 8.49 31.35
C ASN A 559 -3.49 7.72 31.92
N LEU A 560 -2.35 8.39 32.10
CA LEU A 560 -1.19 7.95 32.88
C LEU A 560 -1.32 8.46 34.32
#